data_AF-A0A0P9LNQ4-F1
#
_entry.id   AF-A0A0P9LNQ4-F1
#
_cell.length_a   1.000
_cell.length_b   1.000
_cell.length_c   1.000
_cell.angle_alpha   90.00
_cell.angle_beta   90.00
_cell.angle_gamma   90.00
#
_symmetry.space_group_name_H-M   'P 1'
#
loop_
_entity.id
_entity.type
_entity.pdbx_description
1 polymer ?
#
loop_
_entity_poly.entity_id
_entity_poly.type
_entity_poly.pdbx_seq_one_letter_code
_entity_poly.pdbx_strand_id
1 'polypeptide(L)'
;MGFNEQIQVTDPDEVLTPAEFTYLTEALNSREQLKDDLKAHAKIVMGLLDHYSEKFDSQYKLNLENYSKVIDYGQIFSRNHIGNYMDTIIYQIERNAPKHEDEEERKPLVDIHA
;
A
#
# COMPACT_ATOMS: atom_id res chain seq x y z
N MET A 1 -2.03 17.84 5.09
CA MET A 1 -1.16 16.89 5.81
C MET A 1 -0.23 16.27 4.77
N GLY A 2 1.07 16.21 5.06
CA GLY A 2 2.06 15.73 4.09
C GLY A 2 2.05 14.21 3.99
N PHE A 3 2.21 13.68 2.78
CA PHE A 3 2.37 12.25 2.54
C PHE A 3 3.71 11.77 3.12
N ASN A 4 3.71 10.63 3.82
CA ASN A 4 4.94 10.04 4.30
C ASN A 4 5.64 9.33 3.13
N GLU A 5 6.70 9.95 2.62
CA GLU A 5 7.50 9.42 1.52
C GLU A 5 8.58 8.43 1.96
N GLN A 6 8.66 8.15 3.26
CA GLN A 6 9.63 7.21 3.80
C GLN A 6 9.20 5.76 3.56
N ILE A 7 10.18 4.91 3.28
CA ILE A 7 10.02 3.45 3.24
C ILE A 7 9.77 2.98 4.66
N GLN A 8 8.68 2.22 4.86
CA GLN A 8 8.29 1.68 6.16
C GLN A 8 8.75 0.23 6.29
N VAL A 9 9.48 -0.08 7.36
CA VAL A 9 9.77 -1.45 7.79
C VAL A 9 8.61 -1.92 8.65
N THR A 10 8.00 -3.06 8.32
CA THR A 10 6.78 -3.56 8.98
C THR A 10 7.02 -4.58 10.08
N ASP A 11 8.10 -5.38 9.98
CA ASP A 11 8.48 -6.43 10.93
C ASP A 11 7.29 -7.18 11.57
N PRO A 12 6.44 -7.84 10.76
CA PRO A 12 5.17 -8.38 11.24
C PRO A 12 5.32 -9.53 12.26
N ASP A 13 6.47 -10.21 12.25
CA ASP A 13 6.78 -11.30 13.17
C ASP A 13 7.58 -10.83 14.40
N GLU A 14 7.81 -9.51 14.52
CA GLU A 14 8.56 -8.86 15.62
C GLU A 14 9.93 -9.51 15.88
N VAL A 15 10.63 -9.88 14.80
CA VAL A 15 11.90 -10.59 14.89
C VAL A 15 13.09 -9.65 14.99
N LEU A 16 12.91 -8.37 14.68
CA LEU A 16 13.98 -7.37 14.75
C LEU A 16 14.09 -6.79 16.15
N THR A 17 15.32 -6.66 16.63
CA THR A 17 15.60 -5.81 17.79
C THR A 17 15.37 -4.33 17.44
N PRO A 18 15.17 -3.45 18.44
CA PRO A 18 15.01 -2.01 18.20
C PRO A 18 16.16 -1.39 17.39
N ALA A 19 17.39 -1.88 17.59
CA ALA A 19 18.57 -1.42 16.87
C ALA A 19 18.53 -1.85 15.39
N GLU A 20 18.14 -3.09 15.11
CA GLU A 20 18.01 -3.59 13.73
C GLU A 20 16.88 -2.89 12.99
N PHE A 21 15.73 -2.68 13.64
CA PHE A 21 14.61 -1.94 13.08
C PHE A 21 15.02 -0.51 12.69
N THR A 22 15.72 0.18 13.61
CA THR A 22 16.23 1.54 13.36
C THR A 22 17.23 1.56 12.20
N TYR A 23 18.22 0.68 12.25
CA TYR A 23 19.24 0.58 11.21
C TYR A 23 18.64 0.31 9.82
N LEU A 24 17.72 -0.66 9.70
CA LEU A 24 17.07 -0.97 8.42
C LEU A 24 16.23 0.20 7.91
N THR A 25 15.50 0.87 8.79
CA THR A 25 14.71 2.05 8.44
C THR A 25 15.61 3.15 7.87
N GLU A 26 16.72 3.47 8.53
CA GLU A 26 17.68 4.47 8.05
C GLU A 26 18.39 4.04 6.76
N ALA A 27 18.82 2.78 6.68
CA ALA A 27 19.55 2.24 5.53
C ALA A 27 18.69 2.17 4.25
N LEU A 28 17.39 1.92 4.37
CA LEU A 28 16.46 1.98 3.24
C LEU A 28 16.17 3.43 2.83
N ASN A 29 15.91 4.31 3.81
CA ASN A 29 15.53 5.70 3.53
C ASN A 29 16.67 6.61 3.08
N SER A 30 17.93 6.20 3.29
CA SER A 30 19.11 6.87 2.74
C SER A 30 19.33 6.62 1.25
N ARG A 31 18.57 5.70 0.64
CA ARG A 31 18.65 5.36 -0.80
C ARG A 31 17.64 6.17 -1.60
N GLU A 32 18.03 7.36 -2.05
CA GLU A 32 17.14 8.24 -2.83
C GLU A 32 16.55 7.55 -4.07
N GLN A 33 17.37 6.87 -4.86
CA GLN A 33 16.90 6.17 -6.06
C GLN A 33 15.82 5.13 -5.75
N LEU A 34 15.96 4.37 -4.65
CA LEU A 34 14.96 3.38 -4.25
C LEU A 34 13.64 4.05 -3.88
N LYS A 35 13.67 5.19 -3.18
CA LYS A 35 12.45 5.95 -2.87
C LYS A 35 11.76 6.43 -4.13
N ASP A 36 12.52 6.95 -5.09
CA ASP A 36 11.98 7.43 -6.36
C ASP A 36 11.35 6.30 -7.18
N ASP A 37 12.02 5.14 -7.24
CA ASP A 37 11.52 3.95 -7.94
C ASP A 37 10.22 3.44 -7.30
N LEU A 38 10.16 3.37 -5.96
CA LEU A 38 8.96 2.94 -5.23
C LEU A 38 7.79 3.93 -5.39
N LYS A 39 8.06 5.23 -5.42
CA LYS A 39 7.06 6.27 -5.71
C LYS A 39 6.53 6.16 -7.14
N ALA A 40 7.41 5.95 -8.11
CA ALA A 40 7.02 5.75 -9.51
C ALA A 40 6.17 4.49 -9.66
N HIS A 41 6.58 3.39 -9.04
CA HIS A 41 5.82 2.14 -9.02
C HIS A 41 4.45 2.30 -8.35
N ALA A 42 4.37 3.01 -7.22
CA ALA A 42 3.09 3.28 -6.56
C ALA A 42 2.10 4.01 -7.47
N LYS A 43 2.57 5.00 -8.23
CA LYS A 43 1.75 5.71 -9.23
C LYS A 43 1.26 4.79 -10.34
N ILE A 44 2.11 3.87 -10.81
CA ILE A 44 1.72 2.88 -11.84
C ILE A 44 0.64 1.95 -11.31
N VAL A 45 0.79 1.43 -10.08
CA VAL A 45 -0.21 0.54 -9.46
C VAL A 45 -1.54 1.25 -9.23
N MET A 46 -1.52 2.49 -8.74
CA MET A 46 -2.74 3.30 -8.58
C MET A 46 -3.42 3.55 -9.93
N GLY A 47 -2.66 3.95 -10.96
CA GLY A 47 -3.20 4.15 -12.30
C GLY A 47 -3.75 2.87 -12.93
N LEU A 48 -3.14 1.71 -12.66
CA LEU A 48 -3.67 0.43 -13.11
C LEU A 48 -5.04 0.15 -12.47
N LEU A 49 -5.19 0.38 -11.16
CA LEU A 49 -6.47 0.17 -10.49
C LEU A 49 -7.57 1.07 -11.08
N ASP A 50 -7.25 2.34 -11.33
CA ASP A 50 -8.19 3.32 -11.90
C ASP A 50 -8.64 2.95 -13.32
N HIS A 51 -7.78 2.28 -14.11
CA HIS A 51 -8.05 1.97 -15.51
C HIS A 51 -8.48 0.52 -15.78
N TYR A 52 -8.29 -0.40 -14.83
CA TYR A 52 -8.51 -1.83 -15.03
C TYR A 52 -9.83 -2.30 -14.42
N SER A 53 -10.92 -1.67 -14.87
CA SER A 53 -12.29 -1.92 -14.39
C SER A 53 -12.77 -3.37 -14.59
N GLU A 54 -12.23 -4.09 -15.59
CA GLU A 54 -12.63 -5.48 -15.89
C GLU A 54 -12.24 -6.49 -14.80
N LYS A 55 -11.14 -6.26 -14.04
CA LYS A 55 -10.74 -7.15 -12.94
C LYS A 55 -11.15 -6.66 -11.57
N PHE A 56 -11.20 -5.34 -11.36
CA PHE A 56 -11.42 -4.78 -10.02
C PHE A 56 -12.84 -4.25 -9.79
N ASP A 57 -13.69 -4.24 -10.82
CA ASP A 57 -15.08 -3.75 -10.80
C ASP A 57 -15.24 -2.36 -10.15
N SER A 58 -14.17 -1.56 -10.15
CA SER A 58 -14.08 -0.26 -9.47
C SER A 58 -14.45 -0.29 -7.98
N GLN A 59 -14.31 -1.43 -7.29
CA GLN A 59 -14.77 -1.59 -5.90
C GLN A 59 -13.72 -1.13 -4.88
N TYR A 60 -12.44 -1.18 -5.23
CA TYR A 60 -11.33 -0.90 -4.31
C TYR A 60 -10.74 0.49 -4.54
N LYS A 61 -10.33 1.15 -3.46
CA LYS A 61 -9.71 2.47 -3.51
C LYS A 61 -8.27 2.41 -2.99
N LEU A 62 -7.32 2.74 -3.86
CA LEU A 62 -5.91 2.86 -3.50
C LEU A 62 -5.44 4.29 -3.78
N ASN A 63 -4.87 4.93 -2.77
CA ASN A 63 -4.31 6.27 -2.86
C ASN A 63 -3.04 6.36 -2.00
N LEU A 64 -2.35 7.50 -2.06
CA LEU A 64 -1.13 7.69 -1.30
C LEU A 64 -1.33 7.53 0.22
N GLU A 65 -2.48 7.88 0.78
CA GLU A 65 -2.73 7.82 2.22
C GLU A 65 -2.85 6.39 2.75
N ASN A 66 -3.33 5.45 1.92
CA ASN A 66 -3.50 4.05 2.31
C ASN A 66 -2.50 3.09 1.63
N TYR A 67 -1.71 3.55 0.65
CA TYR A 67 -0.84 2.70 -0.15
C TYR A 67 0.09 1.83 0.71
N SER A 68 0.78 2.43 1.69
CA SER A 68 1.75 1.71 2.53
C SER A 68 1.11 0.68 3.48
N LYS A 69 -0.21 0.75 3.68
CA LYS A 69 -0.98 -0.23 4.47
C LYS A 69 -1.50 -1.37 3.62
N VAL A 70 -1.63 -1.16 2.32
CA VAL A 70 -2.18 -2.13 1.37
C VAL A 70 -1.05 -2.94 0.73
N ILE A 71 -0.01 -2.26 0.25
CA ILE A 71 1.07 -2.83 -0.55
C ILE A 71 2.31 -3.11 0.30
N ASP A 72 2.68 -4.39 0.35
CA ASP A 72 3.89 -4.90 1.00
C ASP A 72 4.89 -5.39 -0.06
N TYR A 73 5.93 -4.59 -0.28
CA TYR A 73 7.01 -4.90 -1.20
C TYR A 73 7.87 -6.09 -0.77
N GLY A 74 8.02 -6.35 0.54
CA GLY A 74 8.71 -7.52 1.03
C GLY A 74 8.02 -8.81 0.58
N GLN A 75 6.69 -8.84 0.63
CA GLN A 75 5.89 -9.96 0.11
C GLN A 75 5.95 -10.07 -1.41
N ILE A 76 5.93 -8.95 -2.15
CA ILE A 76 6.07 -8.96 -3.62
C ILE A 76 7.41 -9.58 -4.03
N PHE A 77 8.50 -9.27 -3.34
CA PHE A 77 9.83 -9.81 -3.67
C PHE A 77 10.06 -11.23 -3.15
N SER A 78 9.52 -11.58 -1.98
CA SER A 78 9.73 -12.91 -1.37
C SER A 78 8.80 -14.00 -1.92
N ARG A 79 7.59 -13.67 -2.39
CA ARG A 79 6.66 -14.66 -2.97
C ARG A 79 6.92 -14.94 -4.46
N ASN A 80 7.95 -14.33 -5.03
CA ASN A 80 8.21 -14.31 -6.46
C ASN A 80 9.09 -15.47 -6.95
N HIS A 81 8.76 -16.70 -6.56
CA HIS A 81 9.56 -17.84 -6.98
C HIS A 81 9.22 -18.32 -8.41
N ILE A 82 7.96 -18.32 -8.88
CA ILE A 82 7.57 -18.79 -10.24
C ILE A 82 6.21 -18.20 -10.74
N GLY A 83 5.89 -16.91 -10.52
CA GLY A 83 4.57 -16.34 -10.85
C GLY A 83 4.57 -14.88 -11.34
N ASN A 84 3.41 -14.40 -11.82
CA ASN A 84 3.23 -13.01 -12.24
C ASN A 84 3.15 -12.11 -10.99
N TYR A 85 4.15 -11.24 -10.78
CA TYR A 85 4.19 -10.30 -9.65
C TYR A 85 2.90 -9.45 -9.53
N MET A 86 2.21 -9.21 -10.64
CA MET A 86 0.92 -8.53 -10.67
C MET A 86 -0.17 -9.26 -9.87
N ASP A 87 -0.15 -10.59 -9.83
CA ASP A 87 -1.15 -11.36 -9.08
C ASP A 87 -0.96 -11.16 -7.57
N THR A 88 0.29 -10.94 -7.10
CA THR A 88 0.56 -10.60 -5.70
C THR A 88 0.07 -9.19 -5.37
N ILE A 89 0.24 -8.24 -6.29
CA ILE A 89 -0.28 -6.87 -6.13
C ILE A 89 -1.81 -6.88 -6.08
N ILE A 90 -2.46 -7.57 -7.03
CA ILE A 90 -3.93 -7.76 -7.07
C ILE A 90 -4.41 -8.36 -5.75
N TYR A 91 -3.79 -9.45 -5.31
CA TYR A 91 -4.13 -10.13 -4.05
C TYR A 91 -4.05 -9.21 -2.83
N GLN A 92 -2.99 -8.39 -2.74
CA GLN A 92 -2.84 -7.44 -1.64
C GLN A 92 -3.91 -6.34 -1.68
N ILE A 93 -4.28 -5.85 -2.88
CA ILE A 93 -5.36 -4.87 -3.04
C ILE A 93 -6.69 -5.48 -2.59
N GLU A 94 -7.07 -6.64 -3.11
CA GLU A 94 -8.35 -7.30 -2.77
C GLU A 94 -8.52 -7.54 -1.28
N ARG A 95 -7.41 -7.82 -0.58
CA ARG A 95 -7.44 -8.19 0.84
C ARG A 95 -7.33 -7.00 1.80
N ASN A 96 -6.60 -5.96 1.42
CA ASN A 96 -6.20 -4.89 2.34
C ASN A 96 -6.76 -3.51 1.96
N ALA A 97 -7.12 -3.27 0.69
CA ALA A 97 -7.64 -1.98 0.27
C ALA A 97 -9.09 -1.79 0.75
N PRO A 98 -9.46 -0.58 1.20
CA PRO A 98 -10.84 -0.27 1.52
C PRO A 98 -11.70 -0.35 0.26
N LYS A 99 -12.95 -0.80 0.43
CA LYS A 99 -13.95 -0.73 -0.64
C LYS A 99 -14.64 0.62 -0.65
N HIS A 100 -15.20 1.02 -1.78
CA HIS A 100 -15.98 2.24 -1.91
C HIS A 100 -17.19 2.28 -0.95
N GLU A 101 -17.86 1.15 -0.76
CA GLU A 101 -19.03 1.01 0.13
C GLU A 101 -18.65 1.25 1.61
N ASP A 102 -17.46 0.83 2.04
CA ASP A 102 -16.98 0.99 3.42
C ASP A 102 -16.76 2.46 3.83
N GLU A 103 -16.55 3.37 2.87
CA GLU A 103 -16.42 4.81 3.12
C GLU A 103 -17.78 5.51 3.20
N GLU A 104 -18.82 5.03 2.50
CA GLU A 104 -20.17 5.59 2.57
C GLU A 104 -20.83 5.29 3.92
N GLU A 105 -20.64 4.09 4.48
CA GLU A 105 -21.12 3.74 5.83
C GLU A 105 -20.40 4.50 6.95
N ARG A 106 -19.17 4.98 6.70
CA ARG A 106 -18.36 5.75 7.68
C ARG A 106 -18.63 7.25 7.64
N LYS A 107 -19.41 7.77 6.69
CA LYS A 107 -19.88 9.16 6.76
C LYS A 107 -20.87 9.25 7.92
N PRO A 108 -20.65 10.11 8.92
CA PRO A 108 -21.63 10.29 9.98
C PRO A 108 -22.93 10.73 9.31
N LEU A 109 -24.02 9.99 9.59
CA LEU A 109 -25.37 10.46 9.33
C LEU A 109 -25.46 11.84 9.99
N VAL A 110 -25.44 12.89 9.17
CA VAL A 110 -25.54 14.26 9.65
C VAL A 110 -26.88 14.34 10.37
N ASP A 111 -26.84 14.43 11.69
CA ASP A 111 -28.04 14.58 12.51
C ASP A 111 -28.62 15.97 12.22
N ILE A 112 -29.58 16.01 11.29
CA ILE A 112 -30.32 17.22 10.95
C ILE A 112 -31.40 17.37 12.02
N HIS A 113 -31.04 17.93 13.17
CA HIS A 113 -32.03 18.52 14.07
C HIS A 113 -31.94 20.05 13.93
N ALA A 114 -32.95 20.59 13.25
CA ALA A 114 -33.28 22.01 13.14
C ALA A 114 -34.06 22.50 14.36
#